data_AF-A0A0G1RYG1-F1
#
_entry.id   AF-A0A0G1RYG1-F1
#
_cell.length_a   1.000
_cell.length_b   1.000
_cell.length_c   1.000
_cell.angle_alpha   90.00
_cell.angle_beta   90.00
_cell.angle_gamma   90.00
#
_symmetry.space_group_name_H-M   'P 1'
#
loop_
_entity.id
_entity.type
_entity.pdbx_description
1 polymer ?
#
loop_
_entity_poly.entity_id
_entity_poly.type
_entity_poly.pdbx_seq_one_letter_code
_entity_poly.pdbx_strand_id
1 'polypeptide(L)'
;MFRKLGFTMIELLIVIAVLGILAVAVLASINPIEQINRGRDTGSRSDAEQLISAVDRFYAAKGFYPWMTNGASINSTTDSTGTPSTGNLLLLDAPATLVGADGGGIDILDLLSAGGTAELKASFTSRIVDPSAPNYLSIYNSGVSGESTYVCFVPKSASFREEAWNRCSAGTPRALNTSLPSDFPTDACPNTGTCATAATSNLAVGCYICLP
;
A
#
# COMPACT_ATOMS: atom_id res chain seq x y z
N MET A 1 6.97 49.33 -43.51
CA MET A 1 6.31 48.14 -44.11
C MET A 1 7.28 46.98 -44.00
N PHE A 2 7.14 46.12 -42.99
CA PHE A 2 8.03 44.96 -42.83
C PHE A 2 7.59 43.85 -43.78
N ARG A 3 8.43 43.51 -44.77
CA ARG A 3 8.24 42.33 -45.63
C ARG A 3 8.34 41.08 -44.75
N LYS A 4 7.24 40.33 -44.61
CA LYS A 4 7.29 38.98 -44.04
C LYS A 4 8.00 38.08 -45.04
N LEU A 5 9.21 37.64 -44.71
CA LEU A 5 9.88 36.55 -45.42
C LEU A 5 9.13 35.25 -45.10
N GLY A 6 8.67 34.56 -46.13
CA GLY A 6 8.00 33.27 -45.98
C GLY A 6 9.02 32.16 -45.72
N PHE A 7 8.65 31.20 -44.87
CA PHE A 7 9.40 29.95 -44.69
C PHE A 7 9.47 29.17 -46.00
N THR A 8 10.63 28.58 -46.30
CA THR A 8 10.78 27.69 -47.46
C THR A 8 10.14 26.33 -47.17
N MET A 9 9.68 25.64 -48.21
CA MET A 9 9.11 24.28 -48.05
C MET A 9 10.14 23.27 -47.50
N ILE A 10 11.43 23.46 -47.81
CA ILE A 10 12.49 22.58 -47.33
C ILE A 10 12.78 22.79 -45.84
N GLU A 11 12.71 24.03 -45.33
CA GLU A 11 12.86 24.31 -43.91
C GLU A 11 11.75 23.63 -43.09
N LEU A 12 10.51 23.69 -43.57
CA LEU A 12 9.39 23.04 -42.88
C LEU A 12 9.53 21.51 -42.89
N LEU A 13 10.01 20.93 -44.01
CA LEU A 13 10.23 19.49 -44.14
C LEU A 13 11.32 18.97 -43.18
N ILE A 14 12.45 19.68 -43.08
CA ILE A 14 13.52 19.29 -42.16
C ILE A 14 13.03 19.37 -40.71
N VAL A 15 12.24 20.40 -40.35
CA VAL A 15 11.72 20.55 -38.99
C VAL A 15 10.81 19.39 -38.60
N ILE A 16 9.86 18.99 -39.45
CA ILE A 16 8.98 17.85 -39.13
C ILE A 16 9.75 16.53 -39.06
N ALA A 17 10.79 16.36 -39.88
CA ALA A 17 11.67 15.18 -39.81
C ALA A 17 12.44 15.12 -38.49
N VAL A 18 13.03 16.24 -38.06
CA VAL A 18 13.73 16.34 -36.78
C VAL A 18 12.78 16.16 -35.60
N LEU A 19 11.60 16.78 -35.62
CA LEU A 19 10.58 16.61 -34.58
C LEU A 19 10.11 15.15 -34.47
N GLY A 20 9.96 14.45 -35.60
CA GLY A 20 9.60 13.04 -35.61
C GLY A 20 10.65 12.15 -34.92
N ILE A 21 11.93 12.36 -35.22
CA ILE A 21 13.03 11.59 -34.60
C ILE A 21 13.10 11.87 -33.09
N LEU A 22 12.99 13.14 -32.68
CA LEU A 22 13.03 13.51 -31.27
C LEU A 22 11.84 12.92 -30.49
N ALA A 23 10.64 12.90 -31.08
CA ALA A 23 9.46 12.32 -30.45
C ALA A 23 9.62 10.82 -30.17
N VAL A 24 10.15 10.06 -31.14
CA VAL A 24 10.41 8.62 -30.96
C VAL A 24 11.49 8.38 -29.90
N ALA A 25 12.56 9.17 -29.90
CA ALA A 25 13.63 9.06 -28.91
C ALA A 25 13.13 9.32 -27.47
N VAL A 26 12.24 10.30 -27.28
CA VAL A 26 11.63 10.58 -25.97
C VAL A 26 10.68 9.47 -25.53
N LEU A 27 9.84 8.95 -26.43
CA LEU A 27 8.94 7.84 -26.09
C LEU A 27 9.70 6.55 -25.77
N ALA A 28 10.84 6.31 -26.43
CA ALA A 28 11.70 5.17 -26.15
C ALA A 28 12.43 5.27 -24.79
N SER A 29 12.62 6.49 -24.25
CA SER A 29 13.27 6.69 -22.95
C SER A 29 12.29 6.63 -21.76
N ILE A 30 10.98 6.69 -22.01
CA ILE A 30 9.94 6.57 -20.98
C ILE A 30 9.49 5.11 -20.87
N ASN A 31 9.50 4.56 -19.65
CA ASN A 31 8.82 3.30 -19.36
C ASN A 31 7.37 3.59 -18.93
N PRO A 32 6.36 3.46 -19.82
CA PRO A 32 4.98 3.81 -19.50
C PRO A 32 4.38 2.91 -18.40
N ILE A 33 4.82 1.64 -18.33
CA ILE A 33 4.33 0.68 -17.34
C ILE A 33 4.75 1.14 -15.93
N GLU A 34 5.99 1.58 -15.79
CA GLU A 34 6.51 2.06 -14.50
C GLU A 34 5.79 3.34 -14.03
N GLN A 35 5.48 4.26 -14.95
CA GLN A 35 4.70 5.46 -14.59
C GLN A 35 3.29 5.11 -14.12
N ILE A 36 2.61 4.19 -14.79
CA ILE A 36 1.28 3.71 -14.39
C ILE A 36 1.35 3.05 -13.01
N ASN A 37 2.35 2.20 -12.78
CA ASN A 37 2.54 1.54 -11.48
C ASN A 37 2.82 2.54 -10.36
N ARG A 38 3.63 3.58 -10.61
CA ARG A 38 3.88 4.64 -9.64
C ARG A 38 2.61 5.43 -9.30
N GLY A 39 1.74 5.67 -10.30
CA GLY A 39 0.43 6.26 -10.08
C GLY A 39 -0.48 5.38 -9.20
N ARG A 40 -0.48 4.05 -9.44
CA ARG A 40 -1.21 3.08 -8.60
C ARG A 40 -0.70 3.05 -7.18
N ASP A 41 0.62 2.98 -6.96
CA ASP A 41 1.21 2.94 -5.63
C ASP A 41 0.95 4.24 -4.84
N THR A 42 0.90 5.38 -5.52
CA THR A 42 0.48 6.66 -4.91
C THR A 42 -0.97 6.59 -4.44
N GLY A 43 -1.85 5.97 -5.23
CA GLY A 43 -3.21 5.64 -4.81
C GLY A 43 -3.25 4.71 -3.61
N SER A 44 -2.44 3.65 -3.61
CA SER A 44 -2.32 2.70 -2.48
C SER A 44 -1.89 3.37 -1.18
N ARG A 45 -0.92 4.29 -1.24
CA ARG A 45 -0.51 5.11 -0.10
C ARG A 45 -1.66 5.96 0.44
N SER A 46 -2.40 6.63 -0.43
CA SER A 46 -3.56 7.44 -0.01
C SER A 46 -4.69 6.59 0.56
N ASP A 47 -4.92 5.39 0.02
CA ASP A 47 -5.88 4.44 0.57
C ASP A 47 -5.46 3.96 1.96
N ALA A 48 -4.16 3.66 2.15
CA ALA A 48 -3.63 3.29 3.45
C ALA A 48 -3.77 4.41 4.50
N GLU A 49 -3.48 5.67 4.13
CA GLU A 49 -3.68 6.85 4.98
C GLU A 49 -5.15 7.07 5.38
N GLN A 50 -6.08 6.81 4.45
CA GLN A 50 -7.52 6.89 4.74
C GLN A 50 -7.96 5.79 5.71
N LEU A 51 -7.44 4.57 5.53
CA LEU A 51 -7.76 3.44 6.38
C LEU A 51 -7.22 3.62 7.80
N ILE A 52 -5.95 4.01 7.98
CA ILE A 52 -5.40 4.26 9.32
C ILE A 52 -6.17 5.39 10.03
N SER A 53 -6.50 6.46 9.32
CA SER A 53 -7.30 7.56 9.86
C SER A 53 -8.68 7.09 10.34
N ALA A 54 -9.31 6.13 9.64
CA ALA A 54 -10.58 5.57 10.05
C ALA A 54 -10.45 4.67 11.30
N VAL A 55 -9.38 3.87 11.38
CA VAL A 55 -9.04 3.06 12.55
C VAL A 55 -8.81 3.94 13.78
N ASP A 56 -8.06 5.02 13.65
CA ASP A 56 -7.78 5.95 14.76
C ASP A 56 -9.04 6.67 15.25
N ARG A 57 -9.92 7.10 14.34
CA ARG A 57 -11.21 7.69 14.71
C ARG A 57 -12.11 6.69 15.43
N PHE A 58 -12.13 5.45 14.97
CA PHE A 58 -12.84 4.38 15.66
C PHE A 58 -12.31 4.20 17.08
N TYR A 59 -10.98 4.11 17.25
CA TYR A 59 -10.35 3.97 18.56
C TYR A 59 -10.67 5.16 19.47
N ALA A 60 -10.59 6.38 18.95
CA ALA A 60 -10.93 7.59 19.70
C ALA A 60 -12.40 7.63 20.15
N ALA A 61 -13.32 7.06 19.36
CA ALA A 61 -14.75 7.01 19.67
C ALA A 61 -15.14 5.85 20.60
N LYS A 62 -14.48 4.70 20.47
CA LYS A 62 -14.86 3.45 21.15
C LYS A 62 -13.94 3.07 22.32
N GLY A 63 -12.72 3.58 22.35
CA GLY A 63 -11.70 3.25 23.35
C GLY A 63 -11.02 1.89 23.14
N PHE A 64 -11.27 1.24 21.99
CA PHE A 64 -10.67 -0.03 21.58
C PHE A 64 -10.57 -0.07 20.05
N TYR A 65 -9.68 -0.90 19.53
CA TYR A 65 -9.45 -0.99 18.08
C TYR A 65 -10.53 -1.80 17.37
N PRO A 66 -10.75 -1.59 16.05
CA PRO A 66 -11.77 -2.31 15.28
C PRO A 66 -11.64 -3.82 15.32
N TRP A 67 -10.43 -4.35 15.52
CA TRP A 67 -10.14 -5.79 15.69
C TRP A 67 -10.32 -6.31 17.12
N MET A 68 -10.91 -5.51 18.01
CA MET A 68 -11.25 -5.92 19.36
C MET A 68 -12.76 -6.09 19.55
N THR A 69 -13.20 -7.20 20.15
CA THR A 69 -14.60 -7.45 20.49
C THR A 69 -15.02 -6.57 21.67
N ASN A 70 -15.62 -5.41 21.42
CA ASN A 70 -16.06 -4.47 22.45
C ASN A 70 -14.99 -4.14 23.51
N GLY A 71 -13.70 -4.16 23.12
CA GLY A 71 -12.57 -3.93 24.02
C GLY A 71 -12.24 -5.08 24.99
N ALA A 72 -12.92 -6.23 24.90
CA ALA A 72 -12.72 -7.38 25.79
C ALA A 72 -11.71 -8.40 25.27
N SER A 73 -11.44 -8.42 23.97
CA SER A 73 -10.47 -9.34 23.36
C SER A 73 -9.05 -8.77 23.37
N ILE A 74 -8.07 -9.63 23.11
CA ILE A 74 -6.66 -9.24 22.95
C ILE A 74 -6.55 -8.17 21.85
N ASN A 75 -5.76 -7.13 22.10
CA ASN A 75 -5.42 -6.10 21.10
C ASN A 75 -4.47 -6.64 20.03
N SER A 76 -4.73 -7.81 19.44
CA SER A 76 -3.86 -8.38 18.42
C SER A 76 -4.69 -8.55 17.16
N THR A 77 -4.11 -8.19 16.01
CA THR A 77 -4.67 -8.60 14.73
C THR A 77 -4.68 -10.13 14.69
N THR A 78 -5.82 -10.74 14.42
CA THR A 78 -5.96 -12.20 14.25
C THR A 78 -6.20 -12.46 12.78
N ASP A 79 -5.57 -13.49 12.23
CA ASP A 79 -5.88 -13.91 10.86
C ASP A 79 -7.26 -14.60 10.79
N SER A 80 -7.72 -14.89 9.59
CA SER A 80 -9.00 -15.55 9.32
C SER A 80 -9.14 -16.95 9.95
N THR A 81 -8.07 -17.51 10.53
CA THR A 81 -8.05 -18.79 11.24
C THR A 81 -8.12 -18.63 12.77
N GLY A 82 -8.25 -17.39 13.27
CA GLY A 82 -8.35 -17.09 14.69
C GLY A 82 -7.02 -17.27 15.43
N THR A 83 -5.90 -17.36 14.72
CA THR A 83 -4.58 -17.40 15.35
C THR A 83 -4.09 -15.98 15.60
N PRO A 84 -3.67 -15.63 16.84
CA PRO A 84 -3.07 -14.32 17.10
C PRO A 84 -1.79 -14.22 16.27
N SER A 85 -1.74 -13.25 15.36
CA SER A 85 -0.55 -13.03 14.57
C SER A 85 0.46 -12.26 15.42
N THR A 86 1.30 -12.98 16.16
CA THR A 86 2.54 -12.39 16.67
C THR A 86 3.45 -12.16 15.48
N GLY A 87 3.41 -10.96 14.90
CA GLY A 87 4.17 -10.65 13.68
C GLY A 87 3.59 -11.34 12.44
N ASN A 88 2.39 -10.92 12.03
CA ASN A 88 2.01 -11.08 10.63
C ASN A 88 1.16 -9.87 10.22
N LEU A 89 1.46 -9.30 9.06
CA LEU A 89 0.62 -8.28 8.45
C LEU A 89 -0.75 -8.90 8.14
N LEU A 90 -1.82 -8.42 8.77
CA LEU A 90 -3.17 -8.91 8.54
C LEU A 90 -3.68 -8.37 7.20
N LEU A 91 -3.70 -9.21 6.17
CA LEU A 91 -4.27 -8.86 4.87
C LEU A 91 -5.75 -8.58 4.99
N LEU A 92 -6.20 -7.44 4.45
CA LEU A 92 -7.62 -7.13 4.32
C LEU A 92 -8.12 -7.76 3.03
N ASP A 93 -8.64 -8.98 3.13
CA ASP A 93 -9.38 -9.65 2.08
C ASP A 93 -10.85 -9.87 2.52
N ALA A 94 -11.79 -9.58 1.63
CA ALA A 94 -13.19 -9.89 1.91
C ALA A 94 -13.39 -11.43 1.82
N PRO A 95 -14.21 -12.09 2.68
CA PRO A 95 -14.80 -11.73 3.98
C PRO A 95 -14.01 -12.35 5.16
N ALA A 96 -12.68 -12.49 5.02
CA ALA A 96 -11.88 -13.37 5.87
C ALA A 96 -11.22 -12.63 7.05
N THR A 97 -11.17 -11.29 7.05
CA THR A 97 -10.74 -10.50 8.23
C THR A 97 -11.84 -10.38 9.28
N LEU A 98 -12.16 -11.50 9.93
CA LEU A 98 -13.10 -11.58 11.04
C LEU A 98 -12.46 -11.00 12.31
N VAL A 99 -13.17 -10.08 12.95
CA VAL A 99 -12.86 -9.65 14.30
C VAL A 99 -13.57 -10.52 15.32
N GLY A 100 -12.81 -10.98 16.30
CA GLY A 100 -13.31 -11.60 17.53
C GLY A 100 -13.23 -13.11 17.49
N ALA A 101 -12.37 -13.67 18.35
CA ALA A 101 -12.26 -15.09 18.63
C ALA A 101 -13.53 -15.74 19.23
N ASP A 102 -14.66 -15.02 19.28
CA ASP A 102 -15.87 -15.44 19.98
C ASP A 102 -17.04 -15.76 19.02
N GLY A 103 -16.76 -16.03 17.74
CA GLY A 103 -17.73 -16.64 16.82
C GLY A 103 -18.85 -15.73 16.30
N GLY A 104 -18.73 -14.41 16.47
CA GLY A 104 -19.68 -13.41 15.93
C GLY A 104 -19.25 -12.73 14.62
N GLY A 105 -17.95 -12.77 14.28
CA GLY A 105 -17.35 -12.39 12.99
C GLY A 105 -17.96 -11.19 12.26
N ILE A 106 -17.66 -9.96 12.70
CA ILE A 106 -17.91 -8.76 11.89
C ILE A 106 -16.60 -8.41 11.17
N ASP A 107 -16.68 -8.17 9.86
CA ASP A 107 -15.55 -7.76 9.03
C ASP A 107 -15.07 -6.36 9.48
N ILE A 108 -13.75 -6.16 9.66
CA ILE A 108 -13.15 -4.86 10.03
C ILE A 108 -13.68 -3.74 9.12
N LEU A 109 -13.80 -4.01 7.82
CA LEU A 109 -14.27 -3.04 6.83
C LEU A 109 -15.77 -2.81 6.91
N ASP A 110 -16.57 -3.80 7.32
CA ASP A 110 -18.00 -3.61 7.57
C ASP A 110 -18.21 -2.75 8.82
N LEU A 111 -17.44 -3.01 9.88
CA LEU A 111 -17.46 -2.24 11.12
C LEU A 111 -17.02 -0.78 10.93
N LEU A 112 -15.98 -0.56 10.12
CA LEU A 112 -15.53 0.79 9.76
C LEU A 112 -16.43 1.47 8.74
N SER A 113 -17.24 0.70 7.99
CA SER A 113 -18.18 1.25 7.02
C SER A 113 -19.61 1.28 7.56
N ALA A 114 -20.59 1.05 6.69
CA ALA A 114 -22.01 1.30 6.96
C ALA A 114 -22.60 0.41 8.06
N GLY A 115 -21.95 -0.72 8.38
CA GLY A 115 -22.38 -1.65 9.44
C GLY A 115 -22.04 -1.20 10.86
N GLY A 116 -21.13 -0.23 11.04
CA GLY A 116 -20.67 0.23 12.36
C GLY A 116 -20.62 1.75 12.53
N THR A 117 -19.42 2.34 12.59
CA THR A 117 -19.23 3.78 12.88
C THR A 117 -19.28 4.68 11.65
N ALA A 118 -19.39 4.13 10.45
CA ALA A 118 -19.45 4.87 9.18
C ALA A 118 -18.24 5.80 8.92
N GLU A 119 -17.04 5.39 9.35
CA GLU A 119 -15.79 6.12 9.10
C GLU A 119 -15.33 6.02 7.64
N LEU A 120 -15.66 4.91 6.97
CA LEU A 120 -15.34 4.63 5.57
C LEU A 120 -16.61 4.51 4.73
N LYS A 121 -16.56 5.05 3.51
CA LYS A 121 -17.63 4.84 2.51
C LYS A 121 -17.59 3.39 2.01
N ALA A 122 -18.75 2.79 1.76
CA ALA A 122 -18.84 1.45 1.17
C ALA A 122 -18.12 1.34 -0.20
N SER A 123 -18.06 2.44 -0.97
CA SER A 123 -17.30 2.48 -2.23
C SER A 123 -15.78 2.44 -2.03
N PHE A 124 -15.29 2.84 -0.87
CA PHE A 124 -13.88 2.73 -0.50
C PHE A 124 -13.54 1.28 -0.17
N THR A 125 -14.33 0.66 0.71
CA THR A 125 -14.13 -0.73 1.14
C THR A 125 -14.21 -1.70 -0.05
N SER A 126 -15.19 -1.51 -0.94
CA SER A 126 -15.32 -2.31 -2.17
C SER A 126 -14.13 -2.19 -3.12
N ARG A 127 -13.40 -1.06 -3.12
CA ARG A 127 -12.25 -0.85 -4.01
C ARG A 127 -11.00 -1.54 -3.48
N ILE A 128 -10.75 -1.49 -2.18
CA ILE A 128 -9.53 -2.04 -1.57
C ILE A 128 -9.53 -3.57 -1.56
N VAL A 129 -10.71 -4.20 -1.53
CA VAL A 129 -10.86 -5.67 -1.56
C VAL A 129 -11.22 -6.24 -2.95
N ASP A 130 -11.19 -5.43 -4.01
CA ASP A 130 -11.56 -5.90 -5.35
C ASP A 130 -10.58 -7.00 -5.84
N PRO A 131 -11.04 -8.26 -6.02
CA PRO A 131 -10.18 -9.36 -6.45
C PRO A 131 -9.69 -9.20 -7.90
N SER A 132 -10.32 -8.32 -8.69
CA SER A 132 -10.00 -8.08 -10.11
C SER A 132 -8.84 -7.11 -10.31
N ALA A 133 -8.54 -6.27 -9.31
CA ALA A 133 -7.47 -5.28 -9.35
C ALA A 133 -6.87 -5.03 -7.95
N PRO A 134 -6.31 -6.07 -7.31
CA PRO A 134 -6.07 -6.01 -5.88
C PRO A 134 -5.05 -4.94 -5.52
N ASN A 135 -5.48 -4.09 -4.60
CA ASN A 135 -4.67 -3.21 -3.79
C ASN A 135 -4.75 -3.71 -2.35
N TYR A 136 -4.18 -4.90 -2.11
CA TYR A 136 -4.22 -5.53 -0.79
C TYR A 136 -3.52 -4.60 0.22
N LEU A 137 -4.33 -4.03 1.10
CA LEU A 137 -3.85 -3.35 2.29
C LEU A 137 -3.77 -4.38 3.42
N SER A 138 -2.77 -4.24 4.26
CA SER A 138 -2.64 -5.03 5.48
C SER A 138 -2.61 -4.11 6.68
N ILE A 139 -3.14 -4.55 7.81
CA ILE A 139 -3.05 -3.84 9.09
C ILE A 139 -2.08 -4.60 9.99
N TYR A 140 -1.30 -3.87 10.77
CA TYR A 140 -0.46 -4.42 11.82
C TYR A 140 -0.58 -3.59 13.09
N ASN A 141 -0.79 -4.27 14.21
CA ASN A 141 -0.66 -3.73 15.54
C ASN A 141 -0.05 -4.83 16.43
N SER A 142 0.98 -4.51 17.18
CA SER A 142 1.67 -5.46 18.06
C SER A 142 0.86 -5.88 19.28
N GLY A 143 -0.18 -5.11 19.61
CA GLY A 143 -1.04 -5.27 20.77
C GLY A 143 -0.51 -4.73 22.07
N VAL A 144 0.68 -4.14 22.05
CA VAL A 144 1.25 -3.49 23.22
C VAL A 144 0.69 -2.07 23.34
N SER A 145 0.28 -1.69 24.54
CA SER A 145 -0.21 -0.34 24.82
C SER A 145 0.89 0.70 24.55
N GLY A 146 0.59 1.67 23.69
CA GLY A 146 1.52 2.74 23.32
C GLY A 146 2.34 2.48 22.06
N GLU A 147 2.21 1.31 21.44
CA GLU A 147 2.77 1.03 20.12
C GLU A 147 1.81 1.48 19.00
N SER A 148 2.38 1.78 17.84
CA SER A 148 1.69 2.36 16.69
C SER A 148 0.93 1.29 15.91
N THR A 149 -0.18 1.68 15.30
CA THR A 149 -0.86 0.87 14.28
C THR A 149 -0.24 1.22 12.93
N TYR A 150 0.00 0.22 12.09
CA TYR A 150 0.52 0.42 10.76
C TYR A 150 -0.44 -0.14 9.71
N VAL A 151 -0.58 0.58 8.58
CA VAL A 151 -1.20 0.06 7.36
C VAL A 151 -0.14 -0.11 6.29
N CYS A 152 -0.07 -1.32 5.74
CA CYS A 152 0.97 -1.75 4.81
C CYS A 152 0.40 -2.10 3.44
N PHE A 153 1.16 -1.88 2.38
CA PHE A 153 0.83 -2.35 1.03
C PHE A 153 2.07 -2.80 0.27
N VAL A 154 1.88 -3.66 -0.73
CA VAL A 154 2.97 -4.14 -1.59
C VAL A 154 3.09 -3.22 -2.82
N PRO A 155 4.21 -2.51 -3.00
CA PRO A 155 4.38 -1.59 -4.13
C PRO A 155 4.65 -2.31 -5.46
N LYS A 156 4.10 -1.76 -6.55
CA LYS A 156 4.22 -2.27 -7.93
C LYS A 156 5.29 -1.55 -8.75
N SER A 157 5.65 -0.32 -8.39
CA SER A 157 6.69 0.49 -9.03
C SER A 157 8.07 0.17 -8.45
N ALA A 158 9.10 0.24 -9.28
CA ALA A 158 10.50 0.10 -8.86
C ALA A 158 10.88 1.16 -7.82
N SER A 159 10.45 2.40 -8.01
CA SER A 159 10.77 3.49 -7.07
C SER A 159 10.23 3.24 -5.65
N PHE A 160 8.98 2.79 -5.52
CA PHE A 160 8.40 2.47 -4.22
C PHE A 160 8.98 1.16 -3.64
N ARG A 161 9.34 0.17 -4.48
CA ARG A 161 10.06 -1.02 -4.00
C ARG A 161 11.42 -0.68 -3.41
N GLU A 162 12.16 0.25 -4.03
CA GLU A 162 13.44 0.73 -3.51
C GLU A 162 13.24 1.50 -2.19
N GLU A 163 12.20 2.33 -2.10
CA GLU A 163 11.82 2.99 -0.84
C GLU A 163 11.54 1.96 0.27
N ALA A 164 10.77 0.91 -0.03
CA ALA A 164 10.46 -0.15 0.91
C ALA A 164 11.72 -0.94 1.31
N TRP A 165 12.62 -1.21 0.36
CA TRP A 165 13.88 -1.91 0.63
C TRP A 165 14.82 -1.11 1.54
N ASN A 166 14.89 0.21 1.38
CA ASN A 166 15.75 1.06 2.21
C ASN A 166 15.33 1.10 3.70
N ARG A 167 14.11 0.65 4.00
CA ARG A 167 13.60 0.44 5.36
C ARG A 167 14.06 -0.89 5.96
N CYS A 168 14.57 -1.81 5.15
CA CYS A 168 15.15 -3.07 5.59
C CYS A 168 16.67 -2.96 5.72
N SER A 169 17.25 -3.70 6.67
CA SER A 169 18.71 -3.85 6.75
C SER A 169 19.18 -4.89 5.72
N ALA A 170 20.18 -4.56 4.92
CA ALA A 170 20.68 -5.45 3.88
C ALA A 170 21.29 -6.73 4.47
N GLY A 171 20.90 -7.90 3.92
CA GLY A 171 21.57 -9.18 4.18
C GLY A 171 21.05 -9.98 5.38
N THR A 172 20.12 -9.43 6.18
CA THR A 172 19.48 -10.13 7.30
C THR A 172 17.97 -10.23 7.07
N PRO A 173 17.40 -11.45 7.00
CA PRO A 173 15.96 -11.66 6.90
C PRO A 173 15.17 -10.89 7.96
N ARG A 174 14.07 -10.25 7.57
CA ARG A 174 13.13 -9.56 8.48
C ARG A 174 13.75 -8.46 9.35
N ALA A 175 14.98 -8.05 9.05
CA ALA A 175 15.69 -7.09 9.87
C ALA A 175 15.47 -5.67 9.33
N LEU A 176 15.18 -4.76 10.25
CA LEU A 176 14.81 -3.39 9.97
C LEU A 176 16.03 -2.47 10.02
N ASN A 177 15.95 -1.36 9.28
CA ASN A 177 16.90 -0.27 9.44
C ASN A 177 16.80 0.29 10.87
N THR A 178 17.93 0.53 11.52
CA THR A 178 18.01 1.04 12.91
C THR A 178 17.42 2.44 13.07
N SER A 179 17.13 3.15 11.98
CA SER A 179 16.42 4.42 11.99
C SER A 179 14.90 4.29 12.18
N LEU A 180 14.34 3.08 12.10
CA LEU A 180 12.90 2.85 12.24
C LEU A 180 12.50 2.68 13.70
N PRO A 181 11.25 3.02 14.04
CA PRO A 181 10.66 2.67 15.34
C PRO A 181 10.77 1.18 15.65
N SER A 182 10.93 0.83 16.92
CA SER A 182 11.07 -0.56 17.38
C SER A 182 9.78 -1.38 17.25
N ASP A 183 8.63 -0.71 17.12
CA ASP A 183 7.30 -1.30 16.91
C ASP A 183 6.97 -1.51 15.43
N PHE A 184 7.86 -1.11 14.51
CA PHE A 184 7.62 -1.28 13.08
C PHE A 184 7.57 -2.77 12.71
N PRO A 185 6.65 -3.19 11.81
CA PRO A 185 6.47 -4.60 11.47
C PRO A 185 7.71 -5.19 10.80
N THR A 186 8.33 -6.19 11.44
CA THR A 186 9.48 -6.93 10.86
C THR A 186 9.09 -7.75 9.63
N ASP A 187 7.82 -8.11 9.49
CA ASP A 187 7.26 -8.78 8.31
C ASP A 187 7.14 -7.87 7.07
N ALA A 188 7.32 -6.56 7.24
CA ALA A 188 7.42 -5.64 6.11
C ALA A 188 8.67 -5.89 5.26
N CYS A 189 9.67 -6.57 5.84
CA CYS A 189 10.89 -6.97 5.17
C CYS A 189 10.84 -8.45 4.76
N PRO A 190 11.35 -8.81 3.58
CA PRO A 190 11.28 -10.17 3.08
C PRO A 190 12.10 -11.14 3.95
N ASN A 191 11.64 -12.39 4.01
CA ASN A 191 12.33 -13.47 4.70
C ASN A 191 13.57 -13.97 3.94
N THR A 192 13.65 -13.75 2.63
CA THR A 192 14.71 -14.19 1.73
C THR A 192 14.79 -13.27 0.52
N GLY A 193 15.98 -13.10 -0.06
CA GLY A 193 16.17 -12.31 -1.28
C GLY A 193 16.21 -10.79 -1.06
N THR A 194 16.08 -10.04 -2.17
CA THR A 194 16.02 -8.57 -2.16
C THR A 194 14.78 -8.10 -2.92
N CYS A 195 14.27 -6.94 -2.52
CA CYS A 195 13.10 -6.33 -3.18
C CYS A 195 13.43 -5.67 -4.53
N ALA A 196 14.72 -5.62 -4.89
CA ALA A 196 15.21 -5.10 -6.15
C ALA A 196 15.00 -6.08 -7.33
N THR A 197 14.97 -7.40 -7.08
CA THR A 197 14.77 -8.44 -8.11
C THR A 197 13.44 -9.18 -8.01
N ALA A 198 12.65 -8.95 -6.95
CA ALA A 198 11.32 -9.53 -6.79
C ALA A 198 10.31 -8.83 -7.72
N ALA A 199 10.28 -9.26 -8.97
CA ALA A 199 9.18 -9.00 -9.91
C ALA A 199 7.87 -9.71 -9.50
N THR A 200 7.84 -10.39 -8.35
CA THR A 200 6.67 -11.11 -7.89
C THR A 200 5.97 -10.27 -6.84
N SER A 201 4.79 -9.77 -7.20
CA SER A 201 3.70 -9.32 -6.33
C SER A 201 3.21 -10.40 -5.35
N ASN A 202 4.07 -11.36 -4.99
CA ASN A 202 3.75 -12.47 -4.13
C ASN A 202 3.95 -12.03 -2.68
N LEU A 203 2.86 -12.05 -1.93
CA LEU A 203 2.76 -11.69 -0.51
C LEU A 203 3.77 -12.43 0.38
N ALA A 204 4.31 -13.57 -0.08
CA ALA A 204 5.32 -14.36 0.65
C ALA A 204 6.78 -13.87 0.52
N VAL A 205 7.09 -12.97 -0.44
CA VAL A 205 8.49 -12.56 -0.79
C VAL A 205 8.64 -11.05 -1.02
N GLY A 206 7.55 -10.27 -0.95
CA GLY A 206 7.56 -8.82 -1.21
C GLY A 206 8.00 -7.96 -0.02
N CYS A 207 8.60 -6.80 -0.30
CA CYS A 207 8.69 -5.71 0.69
C CYS A 207 7.35 -4.99 0.80
N TYR A 208 7.05 -4.47 1.98
CA TYR A 208 5.87 -3.66 2.23
C TYR A 208 6.26 -2.23 2.56
N ILE A 209 5.44 -1.29 2.09
CA ILE A 209 5.45 0.08 2.60
C ILE A 209 4.39 0.14 3.68
N CYS A 210 4.84 0.32 4.91
CA CYS A 210 3.98 0.52 6.06
C CYS A 210 3.97 2.00 6.46
N LEU A 211 2.77 2.51 6.73
CA LEU A 211 2.51 3.87 7.18
C LEU A 211 1.93 3.77 8.60
N PRO A 212 2.42 4.56 9.56
CA PRO A 212 1.82 4.67 10.88
C PRO A 212 0.50 5.45 10.83
#